data_AF-A0A433CK77-F1
#
_entry.id   AF-A0A433CK77-F1
#
_cell.length_a   1.000
_cell.length_b   1.000
_cell.length_c   1.000
_cell.angle_alpha   90.00
_cell.angle_beta   90.00
_cell.angle_gamma   90.00
#
_symmetry.space_group_name_H-M   'P 1'
#
loop_
_entity.id
_entity.type
_entity.pdbx_description
1 polymer ?
#
loop_
_entity_poly.entity_id
_entity_poly.type
_entity_poly.pdbx_seq_one_letter_code
_entity_poly.pdbx_strand_id
1 'polypeptide(L)'
;MGAWGEKAYENDSAADWFGGVFDTVAEKVQALLDSPVEEMLYPEYRAAAWMLTKIGRTYVYPTNVLDDHLSKLHDRLQTIRSDKNWMDSWRDQESIEKEMDDQILQMQRVCKWNNVVINF
;
A
#
# COMPACT_ATOMS: atom_id res chain seq x y z
N MET A 1 -24.92 15.24 -7.11
CA MET A 1 -23.66 14.56 -7.45
C MET A 1 -22.78 15.57 -8.15
N GLY A 2 -21.79 16.10 -7.43
CA GLY A 2 -20.91 17.16 -7.88
C GLY A 2 -19.50 16.64 -8.16
N ALA A 3 -18.87 17.14 -9.22
CA ALA A 3 -17.43 17.04 -9.35
C ALA A 3 -16.79 18.04 -8.38
N TRP A 4 -15.77 17.59 -7.66
CA TRP A 4 -14.97 18.39 -6.73
C TRP A 4 -13.53 18.55 -7.21
N GLY A 5 -13.25 18.10 -8.44
CA GLY A 5 -11.99 18.28 -9.14
C GLY A 5 -12.05 17.79 -10.59
N GLU A 6 -10.89 17.72 -11.25
CA GLU A 6 -10.75 17.43 -12.68
C GLU A 6 -10.38 15.96 -12.95
N LYS A 7 -9.96 15.22 -11.93
CA LYS A 7 -9.56 13.82 -12.10
C LYS A 7 -10.75 12.89 -12.14
N ALA A 8 -10.56 11.73 -12.76
CA ALA A 8 -11.60 10.72 -12.95
C ALA A 8 -12.29 10.26 -11.65
N TYR A 9 -11.61 10.38 -10.50
CA TYR A 9 -12.11 10.00 -9.18
C TYR A 9 -12.61 11.18 -8.33
N GLU A 10 -12.51 12.42 -8.81
CA GLU A 10 -12.90 13.64 -8.07
C GLU A 10 -14.37 14.01 -8.33
N ASN A 11 -15.26 13.02 -8.23
CA ASN A 11 -16.72 13.19 -8.31
C ASN A 11 -17.44 12.10 -7.52
N ASP A 12 -18.64 12.40 -7.04
CA ASP A 12 -19.42 11.51 -6.16
C ASP A 12 -19.67 10.13 -6.81
N SER A 13 -20.05 10.10 -8.09
CA SER A 13 -20.40 8.86 -8.78
C SER A 13 -19.19 7.92 -8.96
N ALA A 14 -18.00 8.48 -9.19
CA ALA A 14 -16.78 7.69 -9.23
C ALA A 14 -16.40 7.18 -7.84
N ALA A 15 -16.53 8.00 -6.79
CA ALA A 15 -16.24 7.57 -5.42
C ALA A 15 -17.16 6.41 -4.99
N ASP A 16 -18.45 6.48 -5.30
CA ASP A 16 -19.41 5.40 -5.04
C ASP A 16 -19.03 4.11 -5.80
N TRP A 17 -18.64 4.25 -7.08
CA TRP A 17 -18.19 3.11 -7.88
C TRP A 17 -16.92 2.46 -7.32
N PHE A 18 -15.94 3.27 -6.91
CA PHE A 18 -14.70 2.77 -6.33
C PHE A 18 -14.92 2.11 -4.97
N GLY A 19 -15.81 2.65 -4.12
CA GLY A 19 -16.17 2.03 -2.85
C GLY A 19 -16.56 0.57 -3.03
N GLY A 20 -17.51 0.29 -3.92
CA GLY A 20 -17.95 -1.08 -4.18
C GLY A 20 -16.88 -1.99 -4.81
N VAL A 21 -15.94 -1.45 -5.57
CA VAL A 21 -14.84 -2.24 -6.19
C VAL A 21 -13.78 -2.62 -5.16
N PHE A 22 -13.45 -1.71 -4.23
CA PHE A 22 -12.31 -1.88 -3.34
C PHE A 22 -12.64 -2.45 -1.97
N ASP A 23 -13.90 -2.65 -1.61
CA ASP A 23 -14.29 -3.31 -0.36
C ASP A 23 -13.64 -4.70 -0.21
N THR A 24 -13.82 -5.59 -1.19
CA THR A 24 -13.21 -6.94 -1.15
C THR A 24 -11.68 -6.90 -1.21
N VAL A 25 -11.12 -5.87 -1.85
CA VAL A 25 -9.66 -5.67 -1.89
C VAL A 25 -9.16 -5.26 -0.51
N ALA A 26 -9.88 -4.38 0.18
CA ALA A 26 -9.55 -3.96 1.53
C ALA A 26 -9.61 -5.12 2.51
N GLU A 27 -10.62 -5.97 2.41
CA GLU A 27 -10.71 -7.21 3.22
C GLU A 27 -9.51 -8.13 3.00
N LYS A 28 -9.05 -8.30 1.75
CA LYS A 28 -7.86 -9.11 1.44
C LYS A 28 -6.58 -8.51 2.02
N VAL A 29 -6.42 -7.18 1.93
CA VAL A 29 -5.28 -6.49 2.52
C VAL A 29 -5.31 -6.62 4.04
N GLN A 30 -6.47 -6.45 4.66
CA GLN A 30 -6.65 -6.63 6.10
C GLN A 30 -6.25 -8.05 6.54
N ALA A 31 -6.76 -9.08 5.86
CA ALA A 31 -6.42 -10.48 6.16
C ALA A 31 -4.91 -10.76 6.04
N LEU A 32 -4.25 -10.16 5.04
CA LEU A 32 -2.80 -10.23 4.88
C LEU A 32 -2.06 -9.51 6.02
N LEU A 33 -2.56 -8.35 6.47
CA LEU A 33 -1.97 -7.59 7.58
C LEU A 33 -2.12 -8.28 8.93
N ASP A 34 -3.21 -9.04 9.11
CA ASP A 34 -3.47 -9.87 10.28
C ASP A 34 -2.66 -11.18 10.28
N SER A 35 -2.09 -11.56 9.14
CA SER A 35 -1.20 -12.71 9.01
C SER A 35 0.19 -12.42 9.60
N PRO A 36 0.92 -13.45 10.07
CA PRO A 36 2.30 -13.29 10.53
C PRO A 36 3.22 -12.83 9.40
N VAL A 37 4.28 -12.09 9.74
CA VAL A 37 5.26 -11.60 8.77
C VAL A 37 6.24 -12.72 8.45
N GLU A 38 5.91 -13.50 7.42
CA GLU A 38 6.70 -14.65 6.98
C GLU A 38 7.17 -14.46 5.53
N GLU A 39 8.36 -14.99 5.21
CA GLU A 39 9.00 -14.85 3.90
C GLU A 39 8.10 -15.27 2.73
N MET A 40 7.28 -16.31 2.94
CA MET A 40 6.32 -16.81 1.95
C MET A 40 5.21 -15.81 1.59
N LEU A 41 4.98 -14.77 2.40
CA LEU A 41 3.99 -13.71 2.19
C LEU A 41 4.62 -12.40 1.72
N TYR A 42 5.95 -12.31 1.59
CA TYR A 42 6.64 -11.09 1.16
C TYR A 42 6.17 -10.61 -0.23
N PRO A 43 5.95 -11.49 -1.23
CA PRO A 43 5.40 -11.07 -2.51
C PRO A 43 4.03 -10.39 -2.38
N GLU A 44 3.15 -10.92 -1.53
CA GLU A 44 1.81 -10.40 -1.28
C GLU A 44 1.86 -9.05 -0.58
N TYR A 45 2.71 -8.87 0.44
CA TYR A 45 2.91 -7.58 1.10
C TYR A 45 3.42 -6.53 0.10
N ARG A 46 4.38 -6.89 -0.75
CA ARG A 46 4.87 -6.01 -1.81
C ARG A 46 3.79 -5.70 -2.84
N ALA A 47 2.97 -6.66 -3.25
CA ALA A 47 1.89 -6.43 -4.19
C ALA A 47 0.81 -5.50 -3.62
N ALA A 48 0.38 -5.74 -2.38
CA ALA A 48 -0.58 -4.91 -1.67
C ALA A 48 -0.06 -3.46 -1.51
N ALA A 49 1.22 -3.33 -1.13
CA ALA A 49 1.86 -2.02 -1.01
C ALA A 49 1.93 -1.29 -2.35
N TRP A 50 2.39 -1.97 -3.42
CA TRP A 50 2.45 -1.39 -4.77
C TRP A 50 1.08 -0.86 -5.21
N MET A 51 0.02 -1.65 -5.00
CA MET A 51 -1.34 -1.26 -5.33
C MET A 51 -1.75 0.02 -4.59
N LEU A 52 -1.58 0.08 -3.27
CA LEU A 52 -1.91 1.28 -2.49
C LEU A 52 -1.08 2.50 -2.90
N THR A 53 0.14 2.34 -3.42
CA THR A 53 0.88 3.50 -3.97
C THR A 53 0.19 4.14 -5.18
N LYS A 54 -0.65 3.38 -5.91
CA LYS A 54 -1.36 3.86 -7.11
C LYS A 54 -2.77 4.36 -6.79
N ILE A 55 -3.48 3.67 -5.89
CA ILE A 55 -4.91 3.88 -5.64
C ILE A 55 -5.27 4.26 -4.19
N GLY A 56 -4.30 4.31 -3.27
CA GLY A 56 -4.50 4.64 -1.85
C GLY A 56 -4.86 6.09 -1.64
N ARG A 57 -6.08 6.47 -2.02
CA ARG A 57 -6.68 7.78 -1.83
C ARG A 57 -7.99 7.60 -1.08
N THR A 58 -8.31 8.53 -0.19
CA THR A 58 -9.54 8.54 0.62
C THR A 58 -10.85 8.43 -0.18
N TYR A 59 -10.84 8.75 -1.46
CA TYR A 59 -12.03 8.71 -2.31
C TYR A 59 -12.09 7.50 -3.24
N VAL A 60 -11.09 6.61 -3.15
CA VAL A 60 -10.97 5.41 -3.98
C VAL A 60 -10.93 4.17 -3.10
N TYR A 61 -10.16 4.23 -2.01
CA TYR A 61 -10.01 3.13 -1.07
C TYR A 61 -10.84 3.40 0.20
N PRO A 62 -11.37 2.35 0.88
CA PRO A 62 -12.17 2.53 2.09
C PRO A 62 -11.44 3.36 3.16
N THR A 63 -12.01 4.52 3.51
CA THR A 63 -11.38 5.52 4.39
C THR A 63 -11.16 5.05 5.82
N ASN A 64 -12.06 4.19 6.32
CA ASN A 64 -12.02 3.67 7.68
C ASN A 64 -10.80 2.79 7.97
N VAL A 65 -10.16 2.24 6.93
CA VAL A 65 -8.99 1.36 7.06
C VAL A 65 -7.77 1.85 6.31
N LEU A 66 -7.90 2.86 5.44
CA LEU A 66 -6.82 3.35 4.58
C LEU A 66 -5.56 3.73 5.39
N ASP A 67 -5.73 4.52 6.45
CA ASP A 67 -4.60 5.02 7.24
C ASP A 67 -3.85 3.88 7.94
N ASP A 68 -4.58 2.94 8.54
CA ASP A 68 -4.03 1.76 9.20
C ASP A 68 -3.32 0.84 8.20
N HIS A 69 -3.93 0.61 7.03
CA HIS A 69 -3.34 -0.22 5.98
C HIS A 69 -2.06 0.39 5.42
N LEU A 70 -2.05 1.70 5.14
CA LEU A 70 -0.88 2.42 4.65
C LEU A 70 0.28 2.35 5.66
N SER A 71 -0.01 2.61 6.93
CA SER A 71 0.99 2.59 8.00
C SER A 71 1.56 1.18 8.19
N LYS A 72 0.70 0.17 8.35
CA LYS A 72 1.15 -1.22 8.53
C LYS A 72 1.90 -1.75 7.31
N LEU A 73 1.46 -1.48 6.09
CA LEU A 73 2.19 -1.93 4.90
C LEU A 73 3.55 -1.26 4.77
N HIS A 74 3.68 0.01 5.17
CA HIS A 74 4.98 0.68 5.24
C HIS A 74 5.92 -0.03 6.23
N ASP A 75 5.45 -0.33 7.44
CA ASP A 75 6.22 -1.09 8.44
C ASP A 75 6.61 -2.50 7.93
N ARG A 76 5.70 -3.18 7.22
CA ARG A 76 5.97 -4.50 6.62
C ARG A 76 7.07 -4.41 5.56
N LEU A 77 7.04 -3.40 4.69
CA LEU A 77 8.09 -3.19 3.69
C LEU A 77 9.44 -2.91 4.34
N GLN A 78 9.50 -2.11 5.41
CA GLN A 78 10.75 -1.87 6.15
C GLN A 78 11.29 -3.16 6.78
N THR A 79 10.40 -4.00 7.31
CA THR A 79 10.75 -5.32 7.87
C THR A 79 11.35 -6.22 6.79
N ILE A 80 10.67 -6.33 5.64
CA ILE A 80 11.12 -7.14 4.49
C ILE A 80 12.48 -6.64 3.98
N ARG A 81 12.64 -5.32 3.81
CA ARG A 81 13.89 -4.70 3.36
C ARG A 81 15.06 -4.97 4.32
N SER A 82 14.77 -5.19 5.59
CA SER A 82 15.77 -5.48 6.64
C SER A 82 16.09 -6.98 6.77
N ASP A 83 15.32 -7.86 6.14
CA ASP A 83 15.59 -9.30 6.12
C ASP A 83 16.72 -9.62 5.15
N LYS A 84 17.93 -9.77 5.69
CA LYS A 84 19.12 -10.10 4.92
C LYS A 84 19.02 -11.45 4.21
N ASN A 85 18.38 -12.45 4.82
CA ASN A 85 18.31 -13.78 4.20
C ASN A 85 17.51 -13.72 2.91
N TRP A 86 16.37 -13.03 2.95
CA TRP A 86 15.55 -12.84 1.77
C TRP A 86 16.24 -11.95 0.74
N MET A 87 16.85 -10.83 1.16
CA MET A 87 17.57 -9.92 0.26
C MET A 87 18.75 -10.61 -0.44
N ASP A 88 19.52 -11.43 0.29
CA ASP A 88 20.68 -12.14 -0.23
C ASP A 88 20.30 -13.28 -1.18
N SER A 89 19.05 -13.76 -1.13
CA SER A 89 18.55 -14.84 -1.98
C SER A 89 18.39 -14.44 -3.46
N TRP A 90 18.31 -13.14 -3.75
CA TRP A 90 18.12 -12.64 -5.11
C TRP A 90 19.41 -12.66 -5.92
N ARG A 91 19.30 -13.05 -7.20
CA ARG A 91 20.44 -13.08 -8.13
C ARG A 91 21.06 -11.70 -8.35
N ASP A 92 20.22 -10.67 -8.39
CA ASP A 92 20.62 -9.27 -8.58
C ASP A 92 20.19 -8.47 -7.35
N GLN A 93 21.07 -8.44 -6.35
CA GLN A 93 20.81 -7.82 -5.06
C GLN A 93 20.61 -6.30 -5.19
N GLU A 94 21.46 -5.63 -5.98
CA GLU A 94 21.37 -4.18 -6.19
C GLU A 94 20.02 -3.78 -6.81
N SER A 95 19.54 -4.57 -7.79
CA SER A 95 18.25 -4.30 -8.42
C SER A 95 17.07 -4.44 -7.45
N ILE A 96 17.06 -5.48 -6.59
CA ILE A 96 15.95 -5.66 -5.64
C ILE A 96 16.01 -4.65 -4.49
N GLU A 97 17.21 -4.28 -4.03
CA GLU A 97 17.40 -3.22 -3.04
C GLU A 97 16.82 -1.90 -3.54
N LYS A 98 17.18 -1.50 -4.75
CA LYS A 98 16.70 -0.27 -5.36
C LYS A 98 15.18 -0.27 -5.56
N GLU A 99 14.62 -1.42 -5.95
CA GLU A 99 13.17 -1.54 -6.13
C GLU A 99 12.42 -1.43 -4.80
N MET A 100 12.89 -2.11 -3.75
CA MET A 100 12.32 -2.03 -2.41
C MET A 100 12.41 -0.62 -1.83
N ASP A 101 13.57 0.05 -2.00
CA ASP A 101 13.77 1.41 -1.53
C ASP A 101 12.85 2.41 -2.26
N ASP A 102 12.67 2.26 -3.59
CA ASP A 102 11.71 3.06 -4.35
C ASP A 102 10.27 2.78 -3.92
N GLN A 103 9.91 1.51 -3.66
CA GLN A 103 8.58 1.13 -3.21
C GLN A 103 8.26 1.73 -1.83
N ILE A 104 9.19 1.64 -0.87
CA ILE A 104 9.05 2.27 0.46
C ILE A 104 8.87 3.78 0.30
N LEU A 105 9.66 4.43 -0.54
CA LEU A 105 9.57 5.86 -0.78
C LEU A 105 8.25 6.27 -1.44
N GLN A 106 7.73 5.47 -2.37
CA GLN A 106 6.40 5.67 -2.94
C GLN A 106 5.31 5.53 -1.87
N MET A 107 5.42 4.54 -0.98
CA MET A 107 4.49 4.37 0.13
C MET A 107 4.51 5.58 1.07
N GLN A 108 5.69 6.06 1.47
CA GLN A 108 5.84 7.25 2.32
C GLN A 108 5.16 8.50 1.71
N ARG A 109 5.26 8.67 0.38
CA ARG A 109 4.58 9.76 -0.33
C ARG A 109 3.07 9.65 -0.20
N VAL A 110 2.51 8.44 -0.34
CA VAL A 110 1.07 8.22 -0.23
C VAL A 110 0.59 8.38 1.22
N CYS A 111 1.34 7.90 2.22
CA CYS A 111 1.04 8.18 3.62
C CYS A 111 0.97 9.70 3.87
N LYS A 112 1.96 10.45 3.38
CA LYS A 112 1.99 11.91 3.51
C LYS A 112 0.79 12.60 2.85
N TRP A 113 0.39 12.16 1.66
CA TRP A 113 -0.77 12.73 0.96
C TRP A 113 -2.09 12.50 1.70
N ASN A 114 -2.21 11.39 2.42
CA ASN A 114 -3.39 11.04 3.21
C ASN A 114 -3.28 11.50 4.68
N ASN A 115 -2.24 12.26 5.06
CA ASN A 115 -1.95 12.69 6.43
C ASN A 115 -1.76 11.54 7.44
N VAL A 116 -1.31 10.38 6.97
CA VAL A 116 -0.98 9.22 7.81
C VAL A 116 0.39 9.42 8.45
N VAL A 117 0.46 9.31 9.78
CA VAL A 117 1.71 9.35 10.53
C VAL A 117 2.36 7.97 10.47
N ILE A 118 3.60 7.93 9.98
CA ILE A 118 4.44 6.72 9.92
C ILE A 118 5.70 6.92 10.75
N ASN A 119 6.22 5.82 11.30
CA ASN A 119 7.51 5.84 11.98
C ASN A 119 8.63 5.75 10.95
N PHE A 120 9.70 6.53 11.16
CA PHE A 120 10.85 6.58 10.25
C PHE A 120 12.00 5.73 10.77
#